data_AF-A0A950S412-F1
#
_entry.id   AF-A0A950S412-F1
#
_cell.length_a   1.000
_cell.length_b   1.000
_cell.length_c   1.000
_cell.angle_alpha   90.00
_cell.angle_beta   90.00
_cell.angle_gamma   90.00
#
_symmetry.space_group_name_H-M   'P 1'
#
loop_
_entity.id
_entity.type
_entity.pdbx_description
1 polymer ?
#
loop_
_entity_poly.entity_id
_entity_poly.type
_entity_poly.pdbx_seq_one_letter_code
_entity_poly.pdbx_strand_id
1 'polypeptide(L)' 'MERVAFGPTGLQVTKLCWGMAALGDMPETFAYEVPTDQALATVRAIFTTRGRAAQS' A
#
# COMPACT_ATOMS: atom_id res chain seq x y z
N MET A 1 3.28 0.80 13.16
CA MET A 1 3.96 -0.22 12.35
C MET A 1 5.45 0.01 12.49
N GLU A 2 6.20 -1.04 12.78
CA GLU A 2 7.67 -0.99 12.83
C GLU A 2 8.23 -0.53 11.47
N ARG A 3 9.22 0.37 11.51
CA ARG A 3 9.90 0.87 10.32
C ARG A 3 11.34 0.37 10.28
N VAL A 4 11.82 0.06 9.08
CA VAL A 4 13.16 -0.42 8.81
C VAL A 4 13.78 0.33 7.65
N ALA A 5 15.11 0.41 7.64
CA ALA A 5 15.84 1.07 6.58
C ALA A 5 15.74 0.27 5.28
N PHE A 6 15.43 0.94 4.17
CA PHE A 6 15.38 0.33 2.86
C PHE A 6 16.77 0.34 2.20
N GLY A 7 17.59 -0.63 2.57
CA GLY A 7 18.97 -0.73 2.08
C GLY A 7 19.77 0.57 2.32
N PRO A 8 20.66 0.98 1.40
CA PRO A 8 21.48 2.17 1.56
C PRO A 8 20.75 3.48 1.19
N THR A 9 19.44 3.46 0.92
CA THR A 9 18.71 4.61 0.36
C THR A 9 18.39 5.72 1.38
N GLY A 10 18.54 5.44 2.67
CA GLY A 10 18.13 6.35 3.75
C GLY A 10 16.62 6.43 3.98
N LEU A 11 15.81 5.70 3.20
CA LEU A 11 14.35 5.65 3.38
C LEU A 11 13.95 4.69 4.51
N GLN A 12 12.97 5.09 5.31
CA GLN A 12 12.37 4.25 6.36
C GLN A 12 10.99 3.74 5.92
N VAL A 13 10.88 2.44 5.71
CA VAL A 13 9.66 1.78 5.22
C VAL A 13 9.07 0.86 6.28
N THR A 14 7.78 0.55 6.19
CA THR A 14 7.18 -0.51 7.02
C THR A 14 7.69 -1.88 6.56
N LYS A 15 7.79 -2.85 7.48
CA LYS A 15 8.16 -4.24 7.13
C LYS A 15 7.16 -4.93 6.20
N LEU A 16 5.94 -4.40 6.10
CA LEU A 16 4.90 -4.86 5.19
C LEU A 16 4.71 -3.82 4.09
N CYS A 17 4.75 -4.27 2.84
CA CYS A 17 4.50 -3.48 1.65
C CYS A 17 3.20 -3.95 0.99
N TRP A 18 2.53 -3.03 0.28
CA TRP A 18 1.31 -3.35 -0.46
C TRP A 18 1.58 -3.42 -1.96
N GLY A 19 1.33 -4.58 -2.55
CA GLY A 19 1.31 -4.75 -4.00
C GLY A 19 0.01 -4.19 -4.57
N MET A 20 0.09 -3.15 -5.39
CA MET A 20 -1.08 -2.45 -5.94
C MET A 20 -1.28 -2.69 -7.44
N ALA A 21 -0.61 -3.67 -8.03
CA ALA A 21 -0.67 -3.92 -9.48
C ALA A 21 -2.11 -4.10 -9.99
N ALA A 22 -2.94 -4.85 -9.26
CA ALA A 22 -4.33 -5.07 -9.63
C ALA A 22 -5.20 -3.79 -9.61
N LEU A 23 -4.80 -2.74 -8.90
CA LEU A 23 -5.54 -1.47 -8.89
C LEU A 23 -5.41 -0.69 -10.21
N GLY A 24 -4.50 -1.11 -11.11
CA GLY A 24 -4.33 -0.53 -12.44
C GLY A 24 -5.33 -1.00 -13.49
N ASP A 25 -6.34 -1.79 -13.09
CA ASP A 25 -7.40 -2.30 -13.95
C ASP A 25 -6.87 -3.07 -15.17
N MET A 26 -6.27 -4.24 -14.92
CA MET A 26 -5.69 -5.12 -15.94
C MET A 26 -6.44 -6.47 -15.96
N PRO A 27 -7.67 -6.52 -16.47
CA PRO A 27 -8.50 -7.73 -16.44
C PRO A 27 -7.88 -8.91 -17.19
N GLU A 28 -7.04 -8.65 -18.20
CA GLU A 28 -6.30 -9.71 -18.93
C GLU A 28 -5.27 -10.40 -18.03
N THR A 29 -4.75 -9.70 -17.02
CA THR A 29 -3.74 -10.22 -16.08
C THR A 29 -4.38 -10.80 -14.82
N PHE A 30 -5.45 -10.17 -14.32
CA PHE A 30 -6.02 -10.47 -13.01
C PHE A 30 -7.40 -11.12 -13.05
N ALA A 31 -8.03 -11.27 -14.22
CA ALA A 31 -9.37 -11.85 -14.41
C ALA A 31 -10.51 -11.12 -13.68
N TYR A 32 -10.27 -9.88 -13.24
CA TYR A 32 -11.28 -8.96 -12.71
C TYR A 32 -10.89 -7.52 -12.99
N GLU A 33 -11.91 -6.66 -13.02
CA GLU A 33 -11.75 -5.22 -13.14
C GLU A 33 -11.70 -4.56 -11.76
N VAL A 34 -10.99 -3.44 -11.66
CA VAL A 34 -10.99 -2.60 -10.45
C VAL A 34 -11.41 -1.17 -10.82
N PRO A 35 -12.67 -0.81 -10.55
CA PRO A 35 -13.14 0.55 -10.73
C PRO A 35 -12.27 1.57 -9.97
N THR A 36 -12.06 2.74 -10.58
CA THR A 36 -11.16 3.77 -10.03
C THR A 36 -11.58 4.24 -8.63
N ASP A 37 -12.87 4.35 -8.37
CA ASP A 37 -13.44 4.70 -7.06
C ASP A 37 -13.09 3.65 -6.00
N GLN A 38 -13.19 2.36 -6.33
CA GLN A 38 -12.76 1.26 -5.46
C GLN A 38 -11.23 1.27 -5.22
N ALA A 39 -10.43 1.51 -6.26
CA ALA A 39 -8.98 1.62 -6.13
C ALA A 39 -8.59 2.76 -5.17
N LEU A 40 -9.21 3.94 -5.33
CA LEU A 40 -8.98 5.09 -4.45
C LEU A 40 -9.44 4.82 -3.02
N ALA A 41 -10.58 4.15 -2.82
CA ALA A 41 -11.06 3.77 -1.50
C ALA A 41 -10.07 2.82 -0.79
N THR A 42 -9.51 1.86 -1.53
CA THR A 42 -8.53 0.90 -1.02
C THR A 42 -7.25 1.60 -0.57
N VAL A 43 -6.69 2.49 -1.41
CA VAL A 43 -5.49 3.26 -1.06
C VAL A 43 -5.73 4.12 0.18
N ARG A 44 -6.89 4.78 0.28
CA ARG A 44 -7.22 5.59 1.47
C ARG A 44 -7.35 4.73 2.72
N ALA A 45 -7.95 3.55 2.63
CA ALA A 45 -8.10 2.63 3.75
C ALA A 45 -6.73 2.18 4.29
N ILE A 46 -5.79 1.87 3.39
CA ILE A 46 -4.40 1.53 3.74
C ILE A 46 -3.76 2.59 4.63
N PHE A 47 -3.89 3.88 4.27
CA PHE A 47 -3.28 4.97 5.03
C PHE A 47 -4.08 5.40 6.27
N THR A 48 -5.39 5.17 6.28
CA THR A 48 -6.26 5.49 7.42
C THR A 48 -6.11 4.46 8.54
N THR A 49 -5.75 3.23 8.19
CA THR A 49 -5.45 2.17 9.15
C THR A 49 -4.13 2.52 9.85
N ARG A 50 -4.20 3.34 10.90
CA ARG A 50 -3.07 3.73 11.75
C ARG A 50 -2.45 2.48 12.36
N GLY A 51 -1.41 1.97 11.73
CA GLY A 51 -0.39 1.24 12.44
C GLY A 51 0.33 2.21 13.37
N ARG A 52 -0.15 2.39 14.62
CA ARG A 52 0.55 3.15 15.67
C ARG A 52 2.05 2.82 15.64
N ALA A 53 2.86 3.80 15.30
CA ALA A 53 4.26 3.89 15.63
C ALA A 53 4.57 5.39 15.68
N ALA A 54 5.25 5.80 16.75
CA ALA A 54 5.43 7.17 17.23
C ALA A 54 4.25 7.72 18.06
N GLN A 55 4.20 7.31 19.33
CA GLN A 55 4.14 8.30 20.41
C GLN A 55 5.39 8.04 21.26
N SER A 56 6.13 9.13 21.47
CA SER A 56 7.36 9.30 22.23
C SER A 56 7.30 8.76 23.65
#